data_AF-A0A7X8MXU7-F1
#
_entry.id   AF-A0A7X8MXU7-F1
#
_cell.length_a   1.000
_cell.length_b   1.000
_cell.length_c   1.000
_cell.angle_alpha   90.00
_cell.angle_beta   90.00
_cell.angle_gamma   90.00
#
_symmetry.space_group_name_H-M   'P 1'
#
loop_
_entity.id
_entity.type
_entity.pdbx_description
1 polymer ?
#
loop_
_entity_poly.entity_id
_entity_poly.type
_entity_poly.pdbx_seq_one_letter_code
_entity_poly.pdbx_strand_id
1 'polypeptide(L)'
;MTLPIISLEKLVAGDGTEIDRLRQVTHEIGFFYLSDHGIPVDLQAEMFAVAKEFFALPQEAKEEIAFTDNPHYRGYSRLGEELTQGRTDWREQIDYGADRPAWTEGLTEYPWRVLEGPNPWPSALPRMRPLINDWQERLSDVGLELLRAWAVSLGQAPDYFDDIFDHPHPMMKLAHYPAPANGEAGQGVGAHHDAGVLTLLLPEEGSGGLQVQRDGEWFDVEALPDLFIVNIGELLEAATDGYLVSTPHRVLPSPPGTARFSIPFFLTPNLDARFPRIPLAPELAAEARGLGRDMAGQEISDISGLNTLKSRLRAHPETTARYHSELAATLGA
;
A
#
# COMPACT_ATOMS: atom_id res chain seq x y z
N MET A 1 18.54 11.51 -6.75
CA MET A 1 18.70 10.16 -7.34
C MET A 1 17.46 9.92 -8.19
N THR A 2 17.60 9.30 -9.37
CA THR A 2 16.44 8.94 -10.20
C THR A 2 16.18 7.45 -10.04
N LEU A 3 14.94 7.06 -9.74
CA LEU A 3 14.58 5.65 -9.69
C LEU A 3 14.68 5.02 -11.09
N PRO A 4 15.11 3.76 -11.21
CA PRO A 4 15.09 3.04 -12.48
C PRO A 4 13.66 2.88 -13.01
N ILE A 5 13.51 2.89 -14.33
CA ILE A 5 12.24 2.55 -15.00
C ILE A 5 12.28 1.09 -15.43
N ILE A 6 11.23 0.35 -15.08
CA ILE A 6 10.96 -1.04 -15.45
C ILE A 6 9.69 -1.09 -16.31
N SER A 7 9.68 -1.87 -17.39
CA SER A 7 8.56 -2.04 -18.30
C SER A 7 7.77 -3.32 -17.98
N LEU A 8 6.48 -3.18 -17.66
CA LEU A 8 5.63 -4.35 -17.40
C LEU A 8 5.46 -5.21 -18.64
N GLU A 9 5.27 -4.60 -19.81
CA GLU A 9 5.13 -5.31 -21.09
C GLU A 9 6.32 -6.23 -21.36
N LYS A 10 7.55 -5.77 -21.11
CA LYS A 10 8.76 -6.59 -21.26
C LYS A 10 8.83 -7.73 -20.25
N LEU A 11 8.41 -7.51 -19.00
CA LEU A 11 8.34 -8.55 -17.99
C LEU A 11 7.36 -9.66 -18.41
N VAL A 12 6.16 -9.28 -18.84
CA VAL A 12 5.11 -10.21 -19.32
C VAL A 12 5.57 -10.94 -20.59
N ALA A 13 6.35 -10.29 -21.46
CA ALA A 13 6.95 -10.91 -22.63
C ALA A 13 8.10 -11.88 -22.30
N GLY A 14 8.50 -12.00 -21.02
CA GLY A 14 9.59 -12.87 -20.59
C GLY A 14 10.98 -12.37 -20.98
N ASP A 15 11.17 -11.05 -21.12
CA ASP A 15 12.47 -10.46 -21.42
C ASP A 15 13.43 -10.68 -20.23
N GLY A 16 14.41 -11.57 -20.42
CA GLY A 16 15.36 -11.92 -19.36
C GLY A 16 16.19 -10.75 -18.86
N THR A 17 16.45 -9.74 -19.70
CA THR A 17 17.21 -8.55 -19.26
C THR A 17 16.36 -7.70 -18.32
N GLU A 18 15.08 -7.52 -18.62
CA GLU A 18 14.18 -6.75 -17.77
C GLU A 18 13.86 -7.48 -16.45
N ILE A 19 13.73 -8.80 -16.48
CA ILE A 19 13.58 -9.65 -15.29
C ILE A 19 14.81 -9.52 -14.37
N ASP A 20 16.02 -9.55 -14.93
CA ASP A 20 17.25 -9.36 -14.17
C ASP A 20 17.35 -7.93 -13.59
N ARG A 21 16.93 -6.91 -14.36
CA ARG A 21 16.87 -5.52 -13.87
C ARG A 21 15.86 -5.37 -12.74
N LEU A 22 14.69 -5.99 -12.83
CA LEU A 22 13.69 -5.99 -11.76
C LEU A 22 14.30 -6.53 -10.46
N ARG A 23 14.96 -7.70 -10.52
CA ARG A 23 15.65 -8.29 -9.36
C ARG A 23 16.71 -7.36 -8.80
N GLN A 24 17.59 -6.84 -9.65
CA GLN A 24 18.69 -5.99 -9.20
C GLN A 24 18.19 -4.72 -8.50
N VAL A 25 17.24 -4.01 -9.11
CA VAL A 25 16.71 -2.76 -8.55
C VAL A 25 15.99 -3.02 -7.23
N THR A 26 15.25 -4.12 -7.12
CA THR A 26 14.52 -4.46 -5.90
C THR A 26 15.39 -5.06 -4.80
N HIS A 27 16.57 -5.61 -5.15
CA HIS A 27 17.63 -5.94 -4.21
C HIS A 27 18.39 -4.72 -3.69
N GLU A 28 18.63 -3.70 -4.55
CA GLU A 28 19.43 -2.53 -4.19
C GLU A 28 18.65 -1.45 -3.42
N ILE A 29 17.41 -1.19 -3.82
CA ILE A 29 16.59 -0.10 -3.26
C ILE A 29 15.12 -0.45 -3.07
N GLY A 30 14.59 -1.50 -3.70
CA GLY A 30 13.18 -1.86 -3.48
C GLY A 30 12.16 -0.86 -4.03
N PHE A 31 12.59 0.12 -4.82
CA PHE A 31 11.76 1.17 -5.44
C PHE A 31 12.11 1.35 -6.92
N PHE A 32 11.09 1.52 -7.77
CA PHE A 32 11.26 1.79 -9.20
C PHE A 32 10.04 2.47 -9.79
N TYR A 33 10.17 3.04 -10.99
CA TYR A 33 9.02 3.45 -11.79
C TYR A 33 8.59 2.30 -12.70
N LEU A 34 7.28 2.05 -12.77
CA LEU A 34 6.68 1.10 -13.69
C LEU A 34 6.11 1.83 -14.90
N SER A 35 6.52 1.40 -16.07
CA SER A 35 6.05 1.83 -17.39
C SER A 35 5.30 0.69 -18.09
N ASP A 36 4.61 1.01 -19.18
CA ASP A 36 3.92 0.04 -20.03
C ASP A 36 2.93 -0.86 -19.25
N HIS A 37 2.31 -0.31 -18.20
CA HIS A 37 1.42 -1.04 -17.28
C HIS A 37 0.01 -1.25 -17.82
N GLY A 38 -0.34 -0.65 -18.96
CA GLY A 38 -1.63 -0.86 -19.64
C GLY A 38 -2.84 -0.18 -18.99
N ILE A 39 -2.65 0.57 -17.90
CA ILE A 39 -3.71 1.37 -17.26
C ILE A 39 -3.99 2.63 -18.10
N PRO A 40 -5.21 2.83 -18.63
CA PRO A 40 -5.51 3.98 -19.48
C PRO A 40 -5.30 5.32 -18.77
N VAL A 41 -4.64 6.28 -19.42
CA VAL A 41 -4.41 7.63 -18.88
C VAL A 41 -5.72 8.34 -18.52
N ASP A 42 -6.78 8.14 -19.31
CA ASP A 42 -8.11 8.71 -19.01
C ASP A 42 -8.67 8.18 -17.68
N LEU A 43 -8.46 6.90 -17.36
CA LEU A 43 -8.87 6.31 -16.08
C LEU A 43 -8.06 6.88 -14.92
N GLN A 44 -6.75 7.08 -15.10
CA GLN A 44 -5.89 7.75 -14.12
C GLN A 44 -6.37 9.18 -13.83
N ALA A 45 -6.74 9.92 -14.87
CA ALA A 45 -7.28 11.27 -14.75
C ALA A 45 -8.65 11.28 -14.03
N GLU A 46 -9.54 10.33 -14.35
CA GLU A 46 -10.83 10.15 -13.67
C GLU A 46 -10.67 9.86 -12.18
N MET A 47 -9.66 9.06 -11.79
CA MET A 47 -9.33 8.79 -10.39
C MET A 47 -8.92 10.05 -9.64
N PHE A 48 -8.07 10.90 -10.22
CA PHE A 48 -7.74 12.19 -9.60
C PHE A 48 -8.93 13.15 -9.58
N ALA A 49 -9.77 13.17 -10.63
CA ALA A 49 -10.96 14.01 -10.68
C ALA A 49 -11.95 13.63 -9.57
N VAL A 50 -12.23 12.34 -9.37
CA VAL A 50 -13.14 11.90 -8.30
C VAL A 50 -12.56 12.17 -6.90
N ALA A 51 -11.24 12.02 -6.73
CA ALA A 51 -10.56 12.39 -5.49
C ALA A 51 -10.79 13.88 -5.17
N LYS A 52 -10.52 14.76 -6.15
CA LYS A 52 -10.69 16.21 -6.02
C LYS A 52 -12.14 16.59 -5.73
N GLU A 53 -13.09 15.97 -6.40
CA GLU A 53 -14.52 16.17 -6.15
C GLU A 53 -14.90 15.78 -4.72
N PHE A 54 -14.45 14.62 -4.24
CA PHE A 54 -14.73 14.18 -2.87
C PHE A 54 -14.14 15.13 -1.83
N PHE A 55 -12.85 15.47 -1.95
CA PHE A 55 -12.19 16.32 -0.95
C PHE A 55 -12.68 17.77 -0.95
N ALA A 56 -13.33 18.21 -2.03
CA ALA A 56 -14.03 19.48 -2.12
C ALA A 56 -15.44 19.49 -1.51
N LEU A 57 -15.98 18.34 -1.12
CA LEU A 57 -17.30 18.26 -0.48
C LEU A 57 -17.32 18.97 0.89
N PRO A 58 -18.50 19.43 1.34
CA PRO A 58 -18.68 19.87 2.72
C PRO A 58 -18.24 18.79 3.70
N GLN A 59 -17.66 19.21 4.82
CA GLN A 59 -17.09 18.31 5.82
C GLN A 59 -18.10 17.25 6.30
N GLU A 60 -19.37 17.62 6.50
CA GLU A 60 -20.46 16.70 6.87
C GLU A 60 -20.67 15.57 5.84
N ALA A 61 -20.57 15.87 4.55
CA ALA A 61 -20.71 14.86 3.50
C ALA A 61 -19.50 13.92 3.42
N LYS A 62 -18.28 14.40 3.76
CA LYS A 62 -17.10 13.53 3.88
C LYS A 62 -17.20 12.62 5.10
N GLU A 63 -17.76 13.13 6.20
CA GLU A 63 -17.96 12.41 7.46
C GLU A 63 -19.07 11.35 7.38
N GLU A 64 -19.93 11.35 6.34
CA GLU A 64 -20.91 10.28 6.08
C GLU A 64 -20.24 8.90 6.05
N ILE A 65 -19.00 8.84 5.57
CA ILE A 65 -18.21 7.61 5.45
C ILE A 65 -17.05 7.57 6.46
N ALA A 66 -17.21 8.17 7.65
CA ALA A 66 -16.15 8.26 8.64
C ALA A 66 -15.49 6.91 8.94
N PHE A 67 -14.16 6.90 8.96
CA PHE A 67 -13.36 5.71 9.21
C PHE A 67 -13.67 5.06 10.57
N THR A 68 -13.88 5.89 11.60
CA THR A 68 -14.20 5.46 12.97
C THR A 68 -15.59 4.86 13.12
N ASP A 69 -16.46 5.01 12.12
CA ASP A 69 -17.79 4.41 12.09
C ASP A 69 -17.81 3.03 11.40
N ASN A 70 -16.73 2.61 10.74
CA ASN A 70 -16.68 1.33 10.02
C ASN A 70 -15.84 0.28 10.79
N PRO A 71 -16.40 -0.88 11.16
CA PRO A 71 -15.67 -1.91 11.91
C PRO A 71 -14.59 -2.63 11.09
N HIS A 72 -14.52 -2.43 9.78
CA HIS A 72 -13.55 -3.07 8.88
C HIS A 72 -12.38 -2.15 8.52
N TYR A 73 -12.19 -1.05 9.26
CA TYR A 73 -11.09 -0.08 9.09
C TYR A 73 -11.05 0.54 7.68
N ARG A 74 -12.21 1.04 7.22
CA ARG A 74 -12.41 1.69 5.91
C ARG A 74 -13.14 3.01 6.09
N GLY A 75 -12.94 3.94 5.18
CA GLY A 75 -13.64 5.22 5.16
C GLY A 75 -12.72 6.42 5.32
N TYR A 76 -13.32 7.57 5.56
CA TYR A 76 -12.66 8.87 5.57
C TYR A 76 -12.05 9.20 6.93
N SER A 77 -10.77 9.56 6.94
CA SER A 77 -10.06 10.15 8.08
C SER A 77 -9.85 11.64 7.84
N ARG A 78 -10.16 12.45 8.85
CA ARG A 78 -10.03 13.91 8.82
C ARG A 78 -8.57 14.34 8.73
N LEU A 79 -8.37 15.59 8.32
CA LEU A 79 -7.04 16.19 8.28
C LEU A 79 -6.37 16.11 9.66
N GLY A 80 -5.23 15.42 9.71
CA GLY A 80 -4.43 15.27 10.93
C GLY A 80 -4.92 14.22 11.93
N GLU A 81 -5.85 13.35 11.53
CA GLU A 81 -6.33 12.23 12.36
C GLU A 81 -5.32 11.06 12.40
N GLU A 82 -4.59 10.84 11.29
CA GLU A 82 -3.61 9.76 11.20
C GLU A 82 -2.28 10.14 11.88
N LEU A 83 -1.65 9.14 12.52
CA LEU A 83 -0.37 9.27 13.19
C LEU A 83 0.66 8.29 12.60
N THR A 84 1.81 8.79 12.20
CA THR A 84 2.97 7.95 11.87
C THR A 84 4.12 8.25 12.84
N GLN A 85 4.61 7.21 13.53
CA GLN A 85 5.59 7.32 14.62
C GLN A 85 5.17 8.33 15.71
N GLY A 86 3.89 8.37 16.05
CA GLY A 86 3.35 9.26 17.10
C GLY A 86 3.28 10.74 16.72
N ARG A 87 3.49 11.10 15.45
CA ARG A 87 3.35 12.47 14.93
C ARG A 87 2.21 12.53 13.91
N THR A 88 1.50 13.66 13.89
CA THR A 88 0.39 13.92 12.98
C THR A 88 0.82 13.95 11.53
N ASP A 89 0.16 13.15 10.70
CA ASP A 89 0.29 13.17 9.24
C ASP A 89 -0.60 14.28 8.67
N TRP A 90 0.01 15.26 7.98
CA TRP A 90 -0.72 16.39 7.41
C TRP A 90 -1.42 16.02 6.09
N ARG A 91 -2.43 15.16 6.22
CA ARG A 91 -3.33 14.74 5.14
C ARG A 91 -4.72 14.42 5.68
N GLU A 92 -5.70 14.53 4.79
CA GLU A 92 -6.97 13.81 4.92
C GLU A 92 -6.97 12.66 3.90
N GLN A 93 -7.68 11.57 4.17
CA GLN A 93 -7.66 10.39 3.30
C GLN A 93 -8.96 9.59 3.35
N ILE A 94 -9.14 8.70 2.36
CA ILE A 94 -10.14 7.63 2.38
C ILE A 94 -9.43 6.29 2.24
N ASP A 95 -9.69 5.35 3.14
CA ASP A 95 -9.23 3.96 3.03
C ASP A 95 -10.33 3.09 2.40
N TYR A 96 -10.00 2.40 1.31
CA TYR A 96 -10.86 1.42 0.64
C TYR A 96 -10.15 0.08 0.50
N GLY A 97 -10.91 -1.00 0.40
CA GLY A 97 -10.36 -2.31 0.00
C GLY A 97 -11.37 -3.14 -0.75
N ALA A 98 -11.27 -4.46 -0.66
CA ALA A 98 -12.23 -5.35 -1.31
C ALA A 98 -13.66 -5.12 -0.77
N ASP A 99 -14.57 -4.64 -1.64
CA ASP A 99 -15.97 -4.38 -1.30
C ASP A 99 -16.77 -5.69 -1.22
N ARG A 100 -16.82 -6.30 -0.03
CA ARG A 100 -17.44 -7.61 0.20
C ARG A 100 -18.47 -7.56 1.33
N PRO A 101 -19.41 -8.51 1.42
CA PRO A 101 -20.22 -8.68 2.62
C PRO A 101 -19.33 -8.89 3.85
N ALA A 102 -19.77 -8.42 5.01
CA ALA A 102 -19.06 -8.63 6.26
C ALA A 102 -18.95 -10.12 6.57
N TRP A 103 -17.74 -10.58 6.93
CA TRP A 103 -17.54 -11.94 7.38
C TRP A 103 -17.96 -12.08 8.86
N THR A 104 -18.90 -12.98 9.16
CA THR A 104 -19.50 -13.09 10.51
C THR A 104 -19.23 -14.42 11.22
N GLU A 105 -18.66 -15.42 10.54
CA GLU A 105 -18.50 -16.78 11.07
C GLU A 105 -17.06 -17.07 11.53
N GLY A 106 -16.88 -17.81 12.63
CA GLY A 106 -15.55 -18.30 13.03
C GLY A 106 -14.54 -17.24 13.48
N LEU A 107 -14.98 -16.02 13.83
CA LEU A 107 -14.10 -14.91 14.23
C LEU A 107 -13.25 -15.18 15.50
N THR A 108 -13.62 -16.16 16.31
CA THR A 108 -12.79 -16.59 17.45
C THR A 108 -11.53 -17.36 16.99
N GLU A 109 -11.67 -18.18 15.94
CA GLU A 109 -10.58 -19.00 15.38
C GLU A 109 -9.77 -18.22 14.34
N TYR A 110 -10.45 -17.37 13.56
CA TYR A 110 -9.89 -16.58 12.48
C TYR A 110 -10.20 -15.08 12.69
N PRO A 111 -9.65 -14.44 13.73
CA PRO A 111 -10.01 -13.08 14.11
C PRO A 111 -9.73 -12.03 13.05
N TRP A 112 -8.76 -12.24 12.17
CA TRP A 112 -8.44 -11.31 11.08
C TRP A 112 -9.56 -11.18 10.05
N ARG A 113 -10.53 -12.09 10.00
CA ARG A 113 -11.68 -11.97 9.09
C ARG A 113 -12.60 -10.80 9.42
N VAL A 114 -12.46 -10.18 10.61
CA VAL A 114 -13.13 -8.89 10.90
C VAL A 114 -12.72 -7.77 9.94
N LEU A 115 -11.60 -7.91 9.22
CA LEU A 115 -11.16 -6.97 8.19
C LEU A 115 -11.97 -7.06 6.89
N GLU A 116 -12.69 -8.17 6.67
CA GLU A 116 -13.53 -8.35 5.49
C GLU A 116 -14.93 -7.79 5.73
N GLY A 117 -15.31 -6.82 4.90
CA GLY A 117 -16.64 -6.22 4.91
C GLY A 117 -16.78 -5.07 3.93
N PRO A 118 -17.94 -4.41 3.92
CA PRO A 118 -18.29 -3.46 2.87
C PRO A 118 -17.53 -2.16 3.05
N ASN A 119 -17.17 -1.55 1.91
CA ASN A 119 -16.67 -0.18 1.89
C ASN A 119 -17.81 0.80 2.17
N PRO A 120 -17.58 1.88 2.94
CA PRO A 120 -18.55 2.95 3.07
C PRO A 120 -18.47 3.87 1.84
N TRP A 121 -19.58 3.99 1.11
CA TRP A 121 -19.65 4.77 -0.14
C TRP A 121 -20.38 6.09 0.09
N PRO A 122 -19.83 7.25 -0.32
CA PRO A 122 -20.44 8.55 -0.07
C PRO A 122 -21.69 8.71 -0.95
N SER A 123 -22.84 9.03 -0.34
CA SER A 123 -24.09 9.22 -1.07
C SER A 123 -24.00 10.37 -2.09
N ALA A 124 -23.18 11.38 -1.80
CA ALA A 124 -22.94 12.54 -2.66
C ALA A 124 -22.18 12.19 -3.96
N LEU A 125 -21.43 11.08 -4.01
CA LEU A 125 -20.63 10.67 -5.17
C LEU A 125 -20.83 9.18 -5.52
N PRO A 126 -22.02 8.76 -5.99
CA PRO A 126 -22.30 7.35 -6.29
C PRO A 126 -21.39 6.72 -7.34
N ARG A 127 -20.84 7.53 -8.26
CA ARG A 127 -19.91 7.09 -9.32
C ARG A 127 -18.58 6.57 -8.77
N MET A 128 -18.26 6.88 -7.52
CA MET A 128 -16.98 6.50 -6.92
C MET A 128 -16.88 4.99 -6.70
N ARG A 129 -18.00 4.31 -6.39
CA ARG A 129 -18.03 2.84 -6.20
C ARG A 129 -17.57 2.05 -7.44
N PRO A 130 -18.24 2.15 -8.60
CA PRO A 130 -17.82 1.37 -9.77
C PRO A 130 -16.42 1.76 -10.24
N LEU A 131 -16.04 3.04 -10.16
CA LEU A 131 -14.72 3.53 -10.56
C LEU A 131 -13.60 2.95 -9.69
N ILE A 132 -13.76 2.98 -8.35
CA ILE A 132 -12.77 2.42 -7.42
C ILE A 132 -12.67 0.91 -7.55
N ASN A 133 -13.77 0.21 -7.77
CA ASN A 133 -13.75 -1.24 -7.96
C ASN A 133 -13.02 -1.64 -9.26
N ASP A 134 -13.28 -0.96 -10.39
CA ASP A 134 -12.54 -1.19 -11.65
C ASP A 134 -11.04 -0.86 -11.48
N TRP A 135 -10.72 0.22 -10.75
CA TRP A 135 -9.33 0.57 -10.44
C TRP A 135 -8.61 -0.52 -9.63
N GLN A 136 -9.24 -1.05 -8.58
CA GLN A 136 -8.65 -2.11 -7.75
C GLN A 136 -8.48 -3.42 -8.54
N GLU A 137 -9.42 -3.78 -9.39
CA GLU A 137 -9.33 -4.99 -10.22
C GLU A 137 -8.13 -4.89 -11.17
N ARG A 138 -8.01 -3.81 -11.92
CA ARG A 138 -6.90 -3.60 -12.86
C ARG A 138 -5.53 -3.54 -12.17
N LEU A 139 -5.43 -2.88 -11.02
CA LEU A 139 -4.17 -2.82 -10.28
C LEU A 139 -3.83 -4.13 -9.57
N SER A 140 -4.84 -4.95 -9.26
CA SER A 140 -4.61 -6.32 -8.80
C SER A 140 -3.94 -7.14 -9.90
N ASP A 141 -4.44 -7.07 -11.15
CA ASP A 141 -3.82 -7.75 -12.29
C ASP A 141 -2.37 -7.30 -12.52
N VAL A 142 -2.11 -5.98 -12.53
CA VAL A 142 -0.75 -5.43 -12.65
C VAL A 142 0.18 -5.95 -11.54
N GLY A 143 -0.30 -5.94 -10.29
CA GLY A 143 0.48 -6.41 -9.16
C GLY A 143 0.76 -7.92 -9.19
N LEU A 144 -0.18 -8.72 -9.69
CA LEU A 144 0.02 -10.16 -9.88
C LEU A 144 1.06 -10.44 -10.96
N GLU A 145 1.03 -9.74 -12.09
CA GLU A 145 2.06 -9.88 -13.13
C GLU A 145 3.46 -9.51 -12.62
N LEU A 146 3.57 -8.48 -11.78
CA LEU A 146 4.84 -8.16 -11.10
C LEU A 146 5.30 -9.26 -10.15
N LEU A 147 4.37 -9.88 -9.39
CA LEU A 147 4.70 -11.00 -8.51
C LEU A 147 5.20 -12.23 -9.28
N ARG A 148 4.58 -12.53 -10.41
CA ARG A 148 5.04 -13.60 -11.30
C ARG A 148 6.43 -13.29 -11.86
N ALA A 149 6.69 -12.04 -12.26
CA ALA A 149 8.00 -11.60 -12.72
C ALA A 149 9.06 -11.71 -11.62
N TRP A 150 8.76 -11.33 -10.37
CA TRP A 150 9.66 -11.55 -9.23
C TRP A 150 9.92 -13.03 -8.97
N ALA A 151 8.89 -13.86 -9.00
CA ALA A 151 9.04 -15.31 -8.83
C ALA A 151 10.05 -15.87 -9.84
N VAL A 152 9.88 -15.56 -11.13
CA VAL A 152 10.82 -15.97 -12.19
C VAL A 152 12.23 -15.40 -11.94
N SER A 153 12.33 -14.12 -11.56
CA SER A 153 13.61 -13.47 -11.30
C SER A 153 14.40 -14.16 -10.17
N LEU A 154 13.71 -14.79 -9.23
CA LEU A 154 14.25 -15.50 -8.06
C LEU A 154 14.35 -17.02 -8.31
N GLY A 155 14.21 -17.46 -9.55
CA GLY A 155 14.35 -18.85 -9.97
C GLY A 155 13.16 -19.76 -9.63
N GLN A 156 12.00 -19.18 -9.31
CA GLN A 156 10.77 -19.92 -9.04
C GLN A 156 9.91 -20.05 -10.31
N ALA A 157 8.86 -20.89 -10.22
CA ALA A 157 7.83 -20.94 -11.25
C ALA A 157 7.06 -19.59 -11.29
N PRO A 158 6.56 -19.15 -12.46
CA PRO A 158 5.82 -17.90 -12.55
C PRO A 158 4.62 -17.84 -11.61
N ASP A 159 3.90 -18.94 -11.44
CA ASP A 159 2.69 -19.10 -10.64
C ASP A 159 2.95 -19.34 -9.14
N TYR A 160 4.19 -19.19 -8.66
CA TYR A 160 4.59 -19.53 -7.29
C TYR A 160 3.74 -18.90 -6.18
N PHE A 161 3.17 -17.72 -6.42
CA PHE A 161 2.33 -17.01 -5.46
C PHE A 161 0.83 -17.08 -5.76
N ASP A 162 0.41 -17.60 -6.90
CA ASP A 162 -0.97 -17.43 -7.39
C ASP A 162 -2.01 -17.97 -6.39
N ASP A 163 -1.72 -19.10 -5.75
CA ASP A 163 -2.62 -19.75 -4.78
C ASP A 163 -2.95 -18.87 -3.56
N ILE A 164 -2.05 -17.98 -3.14
CA ILE A 164 -2.30 -17.09 -1.99
C ILE A 164 -3.04 -15.80 -2.38
N PHE A 165 -3.32 -15.61 -3.67
CA PHE A 165 -4.11 -14.50 -4.22
C PHE A 165 -5.43 -14.97 -4.84
N ASP A 166 -5.93 -16.15 -4.45
CA ASP A 166 -7.23 -16.69 -4.87
C ASP A 166 -8.43 -15.83 -4.40
N HIS A 167 -8.29 -15.21 -3.23
CA HIS A 167 -9.24 -14.28 -2.61
C HIS A 167 -8.48 -13.12 -1.95
N PRO A 168 -7.82 -12.27 -2.75
CA PRO A 168 -6.88 -11.28 -2.24
C PRO A 168 -7.62 -10.22 -1.42
N HIS A 169 -6.91 -9.53 -0.54
CA HIS A 169 -7.49 -8.48 0.30
C HIS A 169 -6.89 -7.12 -0.02
N PRO A 170 -6.97 -6.61 -1.26
CA PRO A 170 -6.32 -5.37 -1.64
C PRO A 170 -6.81 -4.20 -0.78
N MET A 171 -5.93 -3.23 -0.62
CA MET A 171 -6.24 -1.96 0.01
C MET A 171 -5.83 -0.82 -0.91
N MET A 172 -6.46 0.32 -0.78
CA MET A 172 -6.02 1.54 -1.43
C MET A 172 -6.38 2.75 -0.60
N LYS A 173 -5.76 3.86 -0.92
CA LYS A 173 -6.14 5.15 -0.37
C LYS A 173 -6.37 6.18 -1.47
N LEU A 174 -7.25 7.12 -1.19
CA LEU A 174 -7.22 8.44 -1.84
C LEU A 174 -6.73 9.40 -0.77
N ALA A 175 -5.60 10.07 -0.99
CA ALA A 175 -5.01 10.98 -0.01
C ALA A 175 -4.92 12.40 -0.58
N HIS A 176 -5.27 13.37 0.25
CA HIS A 176 -5.14 14.80 -0.05
C HIS A 176 -4.23 15.46 0.99
N TYR A 177 -3.16 16.09 0.49
CA TYR A 177 -2.19 16.82 1.30
C TYR A 177 -2.39 18.33 1.07
N PRO A 178 -3.21 19.00 1.90
CA PRO A 178 -3.48 20.42 1.72
C PRO A 178 -2.27 21.29 2.05
N ALA A 179 -2.24 22.50 1.48
CA ALA A 179 -1.26 23.51 1.85
C ALA A 179 -1.36 23.81 3.37
N PRO A 180 -0.23 23.88 4.10
CA PRO A 180 -0.25 24.26 5.50
C PRO A 180 -0.74 25.71 5.66
N ALA A 181 -1.77 25.94 6.47
CA ALA A 181 -2.39 27.26 6.61
C ALA A 181 -1.42 28.34 7.17
N ASN A 182 -0.46 27.92 8.01
CA ASN A 182 0.49 28.80 8.68
C ASN A 182 1.95 28.52 8.28
N GLY A 183 2.19 27.75 7.22
CA GLY A 183 3.53 27.34 6.79
C GLY A 183 4.21 26.26 7.65
N GLU A 184 3.62 25.87 8.78
CA GLU A 184 4.11 24.81 9.67
C GLU A 184 3.21 23.57 9.57
N ALA A 185 3.55 22.65 8.68
CA ALA A 185 3.14 21.26 8.82
C ALA A 185 4.37 20.45 9.23
N GLY A 186 4.25 19.61 10.26
CA GLY A 186 5.37 18.82 10.77
C GLY A 186 5.85 17.76 9.77
N GLN A 187 4.94 16.89 9.33
CA GLN A 187 5.19 15.87 8.30
C GLN A 187 3.98 15.70 7.39
N GLY A 188 4.18 15.26 6.15
CA GLY A 188 3.08 14.73 5.33
C GLY A 188 2.72 13.33 5.80
N VAL A 189 3.71 12.42 5.79
CA VAL A 189 3.67 11.09 6.39
C VAL A 189 5.05 10.80 6.97
N GLY A 190 5.12 10.27 8.19
CA GLY A 190 6.39 9.88 8.81
C GLY A 190 7.13 8.77 8.06
N ALA A 191 8.38 8.52 8.45
CA ALA A 191 9.16 7.42 7.90
C ALA A 191 8.52 6.07 8.27
N HIS A 192 8.30 5.20 7.28
CA HIS A 192 7.70 3.88 7.47
C HIS A 192 8.09 2.93 6.34
N HIS A 193 7.75 1.65 6.54
CA HIS A 193 7.71 0.63 5.52
C HIS A 193 6.26 0.26 5.26
N ASP A 194 5.98 -0.27 4.07
CA ASP A 194 4.69 -0.89 3.79
C ASP A 194 4.69 -2.33 4.28
N ALA A 195 3.73 -2.69 5.14
CA ALA A 195 3.64 -4.03 5.73
C ALA A 195 3.17 -5.12 4.72
N GLY A 196 2.75 -4.74 3.52
CA GLY A 196 2.19 -5.62 2.51
C GLY A 196 3.24 -6.35 1.66
N VAL A 197 2.84 -6.73 0.44
CA VAL A 197 3.72 -7.41 -0.52
C VAL A 197 4.35 -6.41 -1.49
N LEU A 198 3.52 -5.59 -2.12
CA LEU A 198 3.94 -4.48 -2.98
C LEU A 198 2.92 -3.34 -2.92
N THR A 199 3.39 -2.16 -3.28
CA THR A 199 2.57 -0.96 -3.44
C THR A 199 2.70 -0.42 -4.86
N LEU A 200 1.58 -0.06 -5.48
CA LEU A 200 1.49 0.68 -6.74
C LEU A 200 0.98 2.08 -6.39
N LEU A 201 1.85 3.08 -6.43
CA LEU A 201 1.50 4.47 -6.18
C LEU A 201 1.33 5.20 -7.50
N LEU A 202 0.13 5.74 -7.73
CA LEU A 202 -0.09 6.79 -8.73
C LEU A 202 0.11 8.17 -8.08
N PRO A 203 1.24 8.86 -8.34
CA PRO A 203 1.45 10.21 -7.86
C PRO A 203 0.76 11.23 -8.78
N GLU A 204 0.30 12.36 -8.26
CA GLU A 204 -0.19 13.46 -9.10
C GLU A 204 0.98 14.07 -9.88
N GLU A 205 0.88 14.14 -11.20
CA GLU A 205 1.94 14.67 -12.07
C GLU A 205 2.42 16.06 -11.62
N GLY A 206 3.73 16.25 -11.57
CA GLY A 206 4.35 17.51 -11.17
C GLY A 206 4.27 17.80 -9.66
N SER A 207 3.65 16.94 -8.88
CA SER A 207 3.75 16.98 -7.42
C SER A 207 5.10 16.42 -6.94
N GLY A 208 5.51 16.81 -5.74
CA GLY A 208 6.72 16.29 -5.10
C GLY A 208 6.45 15.87 -3.67
N GLY A 209 7.51 15.47 -2.96
CA GLY A 209 7.52 15.28 -1.52
C GLY A 209 7.57 13.83 -1.03
N LEU A 210 7.37 12.83 -1.89
CA LEU A 210 7.78 11.48 -1.54
C LEU A 210 9.30 11.44 -1.45
N GLN A 211 9.82 10.86 -0.37
CA GLN A 211 11.24 10.61 -0.18
C GLN A 211 11.49 9.14 0.18
N VAL A 212 12.52 8.56 -0.42
CA VAL A 212 12.97 7.19 -0.17
C VAL A 212 14.35 7.23 0.49
N GLN A 213 14.59 6.38 1.47
CA GLN A 213 15.88 6.31 2.15
C GLN A 213 16.83 5.35 1.44
N ARG A 214 18.07 5.76 1.20
CA ARG A 214 19.16 4.88 0.73
C ARG A 214 20.45 5.28 1.45
N ASP A 215 21.17 4.30 1.97
CA ASP A 215 22.45 4.52 2.68
C ASP A 215 22.34 5.56 3.83
N GLY A 216 21.19 5.62 4.48
CA GLY A 216 20.89 6.56 5.57
C GLY A 216 20.45 7.96 5.12
N GLU A 217 20.52 8.26 3.82
CA GLU A 217 20.13 9.55 3.24
C GLU A 217 18.74 9.50 2.59
N TRP A 218 18.02 10.62 2.59
CA TRP A 218 16.68 10.74 2.00
C TRP A 218 16.76 11.37 0.60
N PHE A 219 16.15 10.72 -0.38
CA PHE A 219 16.12 11.17 -1.77
C PHE A 219 14.70 11.45 -2.23
N ASP A 220 14.48 12.59 -2.87
CA ASP A 220 13.20 12.92 -3.50
C ASP A 220 12.92 11.97 -4.68
N VAL A 221 11.65 11.57 -4.79
CA VAL A 221 11.10 10.84 -5.92
C VAL A 221 10.14 11.77 -6.66
N GLU A 222 10.37 11.92 -7.97
CA GLU A 222 9.59 12.81 -8.83
C GLU A 222 8.29 12.14 -9.30
N ALA A 223 7.20 12.90 -9.36
CA ALA A 223 5.95 12.40 -9.94
C ALA A 223 6.00 12.52 -11.47
N LEU A 224 6.47 11.47 -12.14
CA LEU A 224 6.57 11.40 -13.59
C LEU A 224 5.22 11.04 -14.24
N PRO A 225 4.91 11.60 -15.44
CA PRO A 225 3.66 11.31 -16.14
C PRO A 225 3.56 9.85 -16.56
N ASP A 226 2.37 9.25 -16.41
CA ASP A 226 2.04 7.88 -16.85
C ASP A 226 3.03 6.82 -16.34
N LEU A 227 3.53 7.00 -15.11
CA LEU A 227 4.38 6.04 -14.43
C LEU A 227 3.89 5.82 -13.01
N PHE A 228 3.70 4.56 -12.63
CA PHE A 228 3.51 4.21 -11.22
C PHE A 228 4.86 4.21 -10.51
N ILE A 229 4.89 4.65 -9.26
CA ILE A 229 6.00 4.36 -8.34
C ILE A 229 5.66 3.05 -7.66
N VAL A 230 6.57 2.08 -7.73
CA VAL A 230 6.37 0.75 -7.14
C VAL A 230 7.40 0.52 -6.04
N ASN A 231 6.95 -0.04 -4.92
CA ASN A 231 7.84 -0.50 -3.87
C ASN A 231 7.48 -1.87 -3.30
N ILE A 232 8.52 -2.53 -2.80
CA ILE A 232 8.41 -3.80 -2.08
C ILE A 232 7.91 -3.52 -0.66
N GLY A 233 7.05 -4.40 -0.15
CA GLY A 233 6.62 -4.41 1.24
C GLY A 233 7.35 -5.47 2.09
N GLU A 234 7.18 -5.36 3.40
CA GLU A 234 7.88 -6.19 4.40
C GLU A 234 7.60 -7.69 4.24
N LEU A 235 6.43 -8.12 3.73
CA LEU A 235 6.15 -9.54 3.52
C LEU A 235 7.06 -10.17 2.47
N LEU A 236 7.33 -9.46 1.36
CA LEU A 236 8.16 -9.98 0.28
C LEU A 236 9.66 -9.88 0.61
N GLU A 237 10.06 -8.84 1.35
CA GLU A 237 11.40 -8.79 1.96
C GLU A 237 11.61 -9.98 2.90
N ALA A 238 10.68 -10.24 3.82
CA ALA A 238 10.75 -11.37 4.72
C ALA A 238 10.81 -12.70 3.95
N ALA A 239 9.95 -12.89 2.95
CA ALA A 239 9.92 -14.10 2.12
C ALA A 239 11.27 -14.44 1.47
N THR A 240 12.04 -13.41 1.12
CA THR A 240 13.34 -13.50 0.45
C THR A 240 14.53 -13.42 1.41
N ASP A 241 14.28 -13.51 2.72
CA ASP A 241 15.31 -13.37 3.76
C ASP A 241 16.12 -12.05 3.67
N GLY A 242 15.46 -10.96 3.28
CA GLY A 242 16.11 -9.66 3.11
C GLY A 242 16.93 -9.51 1.83
N TYR A 243 16.78 -10.43 0.87
CA TYR A 243 17.38 -10.28 -0.45
C TYR A 243 16.70 -9.14 -1.21
N LEU A 244 15.37 -9.16 -1.37
CA LEU A 244 14.63 -7.98 -1.81
C LEU A 244 14.39 -7.07 -0.61
N VAL A 245 14.46 -5.75 -0.82
CA VAL A 245 14.45 -4.79 0.29
C VAL A 245 13.13 -4.02 0.33
N SER A 246 12.50 -3.99 1.50
CA SER A 246 11.45 -3.03 1.82
C SER A 246 12.12 -1.77 2.31
N THR A 247 12.03 -0.67 1.55
CA THR A 247 12.82 0.53 1.85
C THR A 247 12.00 1.56 2.62
N PRO A 248 12.58 2.15 3.69
CA PRO A 248 11.92 3.23 4.40
C PRO A 248 11.61 4.39 3.46
N HIS A 249 10.38 4.86 3.50
CA HIS A 249 9.96 6.03 2.76
C HIS A 249 9.13 6.96 3.65
N ARG A 250 9.07 8.24 3.28
CA ARG A 250 8.33 9.27 3.99
C ARG A 250 7.74 10.26 3.01
N VAL A 251 6.84 11.10 3.50
CA VAL A 251 6.22 12.14 2.70
C VAL A 251 6.40 13.49 3.38
N LEU A 252 7.04 14.43 2.68
CA LEU A 252 7.16 15.82 3.12
C LEU A 252 5.81 16.54 3.01
N PRO A 253 5.53 17.53 3.87
CA PRO A 253 4.35 18.36 3.74
C PRO A 253 4.35 19.09 2.38
N SER A 254 3.16 19.39 1.86
CA SER A 254 3.03 20.19 0.64
C SER A 254 3.62 21.59 0.84
N PRO A 255 4.36 22.15 -0.13
CA PRO A 255 4.81 23.53 -0.09
C PRO A 255 3.64 24.52 0.11
N PRO A 256 3.87 25.69 0.74
CA PRO A 256 2.85 26.72 0.89
C PRO A 256 2.18 27.07 -0.45
N GLY A 257 0.85 27.14 -0.45
CA GLY A 257 0.06 27.45 -1.65
C GLY A 257 -0.13 26.29 -2.63
N THR A 258 0.37 25.10 -2.32
CA THR A 258 0.18 23.89 -3.14
C THR A 258 -0.56 22.81 -2.37
N ALA A 259 -1.46 22.11 -3.05
CA ALA A 259 -2.06 20.88 -2.56
C ALA A 259 -1.68 19.75 -3.52
N ARG A 260 -1.59 18.52 -3.02
CA ARG A 260 -1.36 17.36 -3.89
C ARG A 260 -2.27 16.20 -3.53
N PHE A 261 -2.54 15.37 -4.51
CA PHE A 261 -3.28 14.13 -4.38
C PHE A 261 -2.36 12.93 -4.61
N SER A 262 -2.68 11.81 -3.97
CA SER A 262 -1.92 10.57 -4.08
C SER A 262 -2.86 9.38 -3.96
N ILE A 263 -2.68 8.39 -4.83
CA ILE A 263 -3.56 7.22 -4.90
C ILE A 263 -2.70 5.95 -4.79
N PRO A 264 -2.26 5.56 -3.57
CA PRO A 264 -1.56 4.30 -3.37
C PRO A 264 -2.54 3.13 -3.36
N PHE A 265 -2.16 2.06 -4.04
CA PHE A 265 -2.80 0.75 -4.01
C PHE A 265 -1.82 -0.26 -3.43
N PHE A 266 -2.29 -1.09 -2.52
CA PHE A 266 -1.51 -2.09 -1.79
C PHE A 266 -2.04 -3.45 -2.19
N LEU A 267 -1.21 -4.26 -2.85
CA LEU A 267 -1.55 -5.64 -3.13
C LEU A 267 -1.19 -6.48 -1.90
N THR A 268 -2.20 -7.16 -1.39
CA THR A 268 -2.11 -8.01 -0.19
C THR A 268 -2.80 -9.33 -0.47
N PRO A 269 -2.21 -10.45 -0.03
CA PRO A 269 -2.75 -11.78 -0.31
C PRO A 269 -4.03 -12.00 0.48
N ASN A 270 -4.63 -13.17 0.29
CA ASN A 270 -5.75 -13.64 1.10
C ASN A 270 -5.41 -13.52 2.60
N LEU A 271 -6.38 -13.10 3.41
CA LEU A 271 -6.19 -12.93 4.86
C LEU A 271 -5.78 -14.25 5.53
N ASP A 272 -6.26 -15.38 5.02
CA ASP A 272 -5.92 -16.71 5.54
C ASP A 272 -4.55 -17.21 5.03
N ALA A 273 -3.94 -16.53 4.06
CA ALA A 273 -2.71 -16.97 3.43
C ALA A 273 -1.54 -16.94 4.40
N ARG A 274 -0.74 -18.01 4.33
CA ARG A 274 0.64 -18.01 4.82
C ARG A 274 1.56 -17.61 3.69
N PHE A 275 2.23 -16.46 3.80
CA PHE A 275 3.12 -16.01 2.75
C PHE A 275 4.35 -16.94 2.67
N PRO A 276 4.65 -17.56 1.52
CA PRO A 276 5.67 -18.59 1.44
C PRO A 276 7.08 -18.00 1.55
N ARG A 277 7.98 -18.74 2.19
CA ARG A 277 9.43 -18.47 2.07
C ARG A 277 9.89 -18.87 0.68
N ILE A 278 10.83 -18.13 0.11
CA ILE A 278 11.36 -18.39 -1.23
C ILE A 278 12.71 -19.11 -1.10
N PRO A 279 12.85 -20.33 -1.62
CA PRO A 279 14.14 -21.00 -1.72
C PRO A 279 15.03 -20.26 -2.73
N LEU A 280 15.99 -19.49 -2.25
CA LEU A 280 16.93 -18.76 -3.10
C LEU A 280 18.07 -19.66 -3.58
N ALA A 281 18.54 -19.43 -4.81
CA ALA A 281 19.77 -20.00 -5.30
C ALA A 281 20.97 -19.57 -4.41
N PRO A 282 22.01 -20.41 -4.23
CA PRO A 282 23.10 -20.13 -3.29
C PRO A 282 23.76 -18.76 -3.45
N GLU A 283 23.91 -18.29 -4.69
CA GLU A 283 24.45 -16.98 -5.03
C GLU A 283 23.57 -15.83 -4.52
N LEU A 284 22.25 -15.93 -4.63
CA LEU A 284 21.33 -14.91 -4.13
C LEU A 284 21.23 -14.98 -2.61
N ALA A 285 21.18 -16.19 -2.06
CA ALA A 285 21.14 -16.41 -0.61
C ALA A 285 22.37 -15.85 0.10
N ALA A 286 23.54 -15.85 -0.55
CA ALA A 286 24.77 -15.27 0.00
C ALA A 286 24.73 -13.74 0.11
N GLU A 287 23.84 -13.07 -0.62
CA GLU A 287 23.64 -11.61 -0.61
C GLU A 287 22.43 -11.18 0.23
N ALA A 288 21.68 -12.14 0.78
CA ALA A 288 20.53 -11.88 1.63
C ALA A 288 20.97 -11.23 2.96
N ARG A 289 20.23 -10.21 3.40
CA ARG A 289 20.56 -9.44 4.61
C ARG A 289 20.10 -10.10 5.91
N GLY A 290 19.34 -11.19 5.79
CA GLY A 290 18.66 -11.86 6.89
C GLY A 290 17.26 -11.28 7.14
N LEU A 291 16.49 -11.98 7.99
CA LEU A 291 15.09 -11.67 8.29
C LEU A 291 14.85 -10.17 8.53
N GLY A 292 14.02 -9.57 7.67
CA GLY A 292 13.41 -8.27 7.89
C GLY A 292 12.64 -8.30 9.22
N ARG A 293 13.00 -7.38 10.12
CA ARG A 293 12.18 -7.05 11.28
C ARG A 293 11.41 -5.79 10.91
N ASP A 294 10.17 -5.67 11.37
CA ASP A 294 9.45 -4.41 11.20
C ASP A 294 10.19 -3.26 11.91
N MET A 295 9.79 -2.02 11.65
CA MET A 295 10.39 -0.83 12.30
C MET A 295 10.30 -0.84 13.84
N ALA A 296 9.45 -1.69 14.43
CA ALA A 296 9.31 -1.90 15.87
C ALA A 296 10.12 -3.11 16.39
N GLY A 297 10.86 -3.80 15.52
CA GLY A 297 11.65 -4.97 15.85
C GLY A 297 10.84 -6.26 16.07
N GLN A 298 9.56 -6.28 15.67
CA GLN A 298 8.68 -7.44 15.80
C GLN A 298 8.86 -8.42 14.63
N GLU A 299 8.68 -9.69 14.94
CA GLU A 299 8.69 -10.76 13.95
C GLU A 299 7.36 -10.75 13.18
N ILE A 300 7.45 -10.74 11.85
CA ILE A 300 6.29 -10.76 10.96
C ILE A 300 5.71 -12.18 10.98
N SER A 301 4.42 -12.32 11.30
CA SER A 301 3.74 -13.61 11.22
C SER A 301 3.74 -14.11 9.78
N ASP A 302 3.78 -15.41 9.57
CA ASP A 302 3.56 -15.95 8.22
C ASP A 302 2.12 -15.77 7.74
N ILE A 303 1.13 -15.70 8.65
CA ILE A 303 -0.28 -15.41 8.34
C ILE A 303 -0.50 -13.93 8.03
N SER A 304 -0.87 -13.64 6.78
CA SER A 304 -1.12 -12.28 6.26
C SER A 304 -2.15 -11.50 7.09
N GLY A 305 -3.33 -12.09 7.28
CA GLY A 305 -4.44 -11.42 7.97
C GLY A 305 -4.12 -11.08 9.41
N LEU A 306 -3.32 -11.89 10.10
CA LEU A 306 -2.90 -11.61 11.48
C LEU A 306 -1.99 -10.38 11.55
N ASN A 307 -1.07 -10.22 10.59
CA ASN A 307 -0.23 -9.04 10.48
C ASN A 307 -1.06 -7.79 10.21
N THR A 308 -1.97 -7.88 9.23
CA THR A 308 -2.86 -6.76 8.89
C THR A 308 -3.73 -6.38 10.09
N LEU A 309 -4.31 -7.36 10.78
CA LEU A 309 -5.17 -7.11 11.95
C LEU A 309 -4.39 -6.44 13.08
N LYS A 310 -3.23 -6.98 13.47
CA LYS A 310 -2.40 -6.39 14.54
C LYS A 310 -1.98 -4.96 14.19
N SER A 311 -1.64 -4.70 12.93
CA SER A 311 -1.33 -3.36 12.45
C SER A 311 -2.52 -2.41 12.61
N ARG A 312 -3.72 -2.83 12.17
CA ARG A 312 -4.94 -2.02 12.29
C ARG A 312 -5.35 -1.76 13.74
N LEU A 313 -5.26 -2.77 14.60
CA LEU A 313 -5.60 -2.63 16.02
C LEU A 313 -4.77 -1.54 16.70
N ARG A 314 -3.46 -1.49 16.42
CA ARG A 314 -2.52 -0.50 16.98
C ARG A 314 -2.64 0.88 16.35
N ALA A 315 -2.78 0.94 15.02
CA ALA A 315 -2.78 2.20 14.28
C ALA A 315 -4.08 3.00 14.47
N HIS A 316 -5.18 2.33 14.79
CA HIS A 316 -6.52 2.92 14.82
C HIS A 316 -7.21 2.72 16.18
N PRO A 317 -6.67 3.29 17.28
CA PRO A 317 -7.13 3.02 18.64
C PRO A 317 -8.59 3.39 18.89
N GLU A 318 -9.12 4.42 18.21
CA GLU A 318 -10.53 4.82 18.36
C GLU A 318 -11.50 3.78 17.77
N THR A 319 -11.29 3.38 16.52
CA THR A 319 -12.06 2.29 15.87
C THR A 319 -11.91 0.98 16.65
N THR A 320 -10.69 0.68 17.10
CA THR A 320 -10.39 -0.51 17.91
C THR A 320 -11.14 -0.48 19.24
N ALA A 321 -11.14 0.63 19.97
CA ALA A 321 -11.88 0.74 21.23
C ALA A 321 -13.39 0.59 21.03
N ARG A 322 -13.92 1.07 19.90
CA ARG A 322 -15.35 1.02 19.58
C ARG A 322 -15.84 -0.37 19.18
N TYR A 323 -15.07 -1.10 18.38
CA TYR A 323 -15.54 -2.34 17.74
C TYR A 323 -14.76 -3.60 18.16
N HIS A 324 -13.49 -3.47 18.56
CA HIS A 324 -12.55 -4.60 18.67
C HIS A 324 -11.75 -4.60 19.97
N SER A 325 -12.26 -4.03 21.05
CA SER A 325 -11.52 -3.88 22.32
C SER A 325 -11.13 -5.21 22.96
N GLU A 326 -12.03 -6.20 22.94
CA GLU A 326 -11.74 -7.56 23.42
C GLU A 326 -10.68 -8.26 22.57
N LEU A 327 -10.72 -8.03 21.25
CA LEU A 327 -9.78 -8.62 20.31
C LEU A 327 -8.38 -8.01 20.48
N ALA A 328 -8.28 -6.69 20.66
CA ALA A 328 -7.04 -5.99 20.96
C ALA A 328 -6.39 -6.53 22.24
N ALA A 329 -7.18 -6.66 23.31
CA ALA A 329 -6.71 -7.21 24.58
C ALA A 329 -6.20 -8.66 24.44
N THR A 330 -6.87 -9.48 23.63
CA THR A 330 -6.49 -10.87 23.38
C THR A 330 -5.17 -10.99 22.61
N LEU A 331 -4.95 -10.10 21.64
CA LEU A 331 -3.78 -10.12 20.76
C LEU A 331 -2.60 -9.30 21.29
N GLY A 332 -2.75 -8.61 22.43
CA GLY A 332 -1.71 -7.75 23.01
C GLY A 332 -1.40 -6.53 22.14
N ALA A 333 -2.42 -5.99 21.47
CA ALA A 333 -2.35 -4.83 20.59
C ALA A 333 -2.94 -3.58 21.25
#